data_AF-K3W8E6-F1
#
_entry.id   AF-K3W8E6-F1
#
_cell.length_a   1.000
_cell.length_b   1.000
_cell.length_c   1.000
_cell.angle_alpha   90.00
_cell.angle_beta   90.00
_cell.angle_gamma   90.00
#
_symmetry.space_group_name_H-M   'P 1'
#
loop_
_entity.id
_entity.type
_entity.pdbx_description
1 polymer ?
#
loop_
_entity_poly.entity_id
_entity_poly.type
_entity_poly.pdbx_seq_one_letter_code
_entity_poly.pdbx_strand_id
1 'polypeptide(L)'
;MATFLQDALRNSTELKKESVKIVIKHLIDEERRLSEDTTAPVVLSNTSAEKEYITALDKYFQVEEIPVEKCELANNETRAYPIQPSEDPLAQPDFPVPVDEPRRLSAIDKGNLMKISNADELNIICTLAARELDCMASLVTIVGEDSQIVLASNLDMFRMVSLPRNQTFCQHAVMDSKPLLVPHPEADVRFANIMPLKEHNIKFYCGFPIVDQTNAVVGTVCCLDTKTHDLTAAQYSSMKRLAETASKVVRIKSEETR
;
A
#
# COMPACT_ATOMS: atom_id res chain seq x y z
N MET A 1 -5.02 -13.68 -6.48
CA MET A 1 -5.36 -12.37 -7.10
C MET A 1 -6.10 -12.47 -8.45
N ALA A 2 -5.57 -13.20 -9.46
CA ALA A 2 -6.12 -13.21 -10.83
C ALA A 2 -7.62 -13.57 -10.92
N THR A 3 -8.08 -14.61 -10.21
CA THR A 3 -9.49 -15.02 -10.18
C THR A 3 -10.42 -13.91 -9.73
N PHE A 4 -10.04 -13.15 -8.69
CA PHE A 4 -10.84 -12.02 -8.23
C PHE A 4 -10.96 -10.92 -9.30
N LEU A 5 -9.87 -10.60 -9.99
CA LEU A 5 -9.87 -9.60 -11.04
C LEU A 5 -10.74 -10.03 -12.23
N GLN A 6 -10.71 -11.32 -12.59
CA GLN A 6 -11.59 -11.88 -13.61
C GLN A 6 -13.07 -11.82 -13.21
N ASP A 7 -13.39 -12.19 -11.97
CA ASP A 7 -14.76 -12.11 -11.44
C ASP A 7 -15.24 -10.67 -11.37
N ALA A 8 -14.36 -9.75 -10.95
CA ALA A 8 -14.66 -8.33 -10.90
C ALA A 8 -14.91 -7.75 -12.30
N LEU A 9 -14.14 -8.15 -13.32
CA LEU A 9 -14.40 -7.76 -14.72
C LEU A 9 -15.73 -8.29 -15.23
N ARG A 10 -16.11 -9.53 -14.91
CA ARG A 10 -17.33 -10.15 -15.43
C ARG A 10 -18.60 -9.61 -14.78
N ASN A 11 -18.55 -9.35 -13.48
CA ASN A 11 -19.75 -9.21 -12.65
C ASN A 11 -19.97 -7.79 -12.07
N SER A 12 -19.07 -6.83 -12.32
CA SER A 12 -19.20 -5.46 -11.78
C SER A 12 -19.95 -4.51 -12.72
N THR A 13 -20.32 -3.34 -12.20
CA THR A 13 -20.82 -2.22 -13.00
C THR A 13 -19.73 -1.68 -13.95
N GLU A 14 -20.11 -1.04 -15.06
CA GLU A 14 -19.15 -0.52 -16.05
C GLU A 14 -18.10 0.43 -15.45
N LEU A 15 -18.50 1.35 -14.57
CA LEU A 15 -17.55 2.24 -13.86
C LEU A 15 -16.50 1.45 -13.05
N LYS A 16 -16.95 0.39 -12.37
CA LYS A 16 -16.06 -0.46 -11.58
C LYS A 16 -15.19 -1.33 -12.48
N LYS A 17 -15.70 -1.78 -13.64
CA LYS A 17 -14.89 -2.50 -14.64
C LYS A 17 -13.76 -1.64 -15.19
N GLU A 18 -13.98 -0.36 -15.46
CA GLU A 18 -12.92 0.55 -15.91
C GLU A 18 -11.79 0.65 -14.87
N SER A 19 -12.15 0.77 -13.58
CA SER A 19 -11.17 0.75 -12.49
C SER A 19 -10.40 -0.56 -12.41
N VAL A 20 -11.09 -1.70 -12.60
CA VAL A 20 -10.47 -3.03 -12.64
C VAL A 20 -9.51 -3.16 -13.83
N LYS A 21 -9.89 -2.67 -15.02
CA LYS A 21 -9.02 -2.66 -16.21
C LYS A 21 -7.73 -1.86 -15.96
N ILE A 22 -7.82 -0.69 -15.34
CA ILE A 22 -6.66 0.14 -14.98
C ILE A 22 -5.70 -0.64 -14.06
N VAL A 23 -6.24 -1.27 -13.00
CA VAL A 23 -5.43 -2.08 -12.07
C VAL A 23 -4.76 -3.26 -12.79
N ILE A 24 -5.51 -4.01 -13.62
CA ILE A 24 -4.96 -5.14 -14.38
C ILE A 24 -3.83 -4.68 -15.31
N LYS A 25 -4.05 -3.59 -16.05
CA LYS A 25 -3.05 -3.03 -16.96
C LYS A 25 -1.77 -2.69 -16.22
N HIS A 26 -1.86 -1.99 -15.08
CA HIS A 26 -0.68 -1.61 -14.32
C HIS A 26 0.07 -2.79 -13.70
N LEU A 27 -0.66 -3.81 -13.24
CA LEU A 27 -0.06 -5.04 -12.70
C LEU A 27 0.70 -5.83 -13.77
N ILE A 28 0.17 -5.88 -15.00
CA ILE A 28 0.83 -6.53 -16.15
C ILE A 28 2.01 -5.69 -16.65
N ASP A 29 1.87 -4.36 -16.69
CA ASP A 29 2.96 -3.46 -17.08
C ASP A 29 4.17 -3.57 -16.15
N GLU A 30 3.97 -3.79 -14.84
CA GLU A 30 5.07 -4.05 -13.91
C GLU A 30 5.71 -5.42 -14.13
N GLU A 31 4.92 -6.46 -14.39
CA GLU A 31 5.46 -7.79 -14.71
C GLU A 31 6.39 -7.73 -15.93
N ARG A 32 5.98 -6.98 -16.96
CA ARG A 32 6.78 -6.75 -18.17
C ARG A 32 8.08 -6.00 -17.92
N ARG A 33 8.14 -5.14 -16.90
CA ARG A 33 9.39 -4.44 -16.56
C ARG A 33 10.38 -5.33 -15.82
N LEU A 34 9.87 -6.29 -15.05
CA LEU A 34 10.69 -7.20 -14.25
C LEU A 34 11.19 -8.39 -15.07
N SER A 35 10.41 -8.87 -16.04
CA SER A 35 10.83 -9.89 -17.00
C SER A 35 11.70 -9.28 -18.10
N GLU A 36 12.93 -9.76 -18.28
CA GLU A 36 13.81 -9.37 -19.41
C GLU A 36 13.32 -9.90 -20.78
N ASP A 37 12.15 -10.56 -20.82
CA ASP A 37 11.58 -11.16 -22.02
C ASP A 37 10.85 -10.11 -22.89
N THR A 38 11.40 -9.84 -24.07
CA THR A 38 10.89 -8.88 -25.06
C THR A 38 9.98 -9.51 -26.11
N THR A 39 9.57 -10.78 -25.95
CA THR A 39 8.58 -11.42 -26.84
C THR A 39 7.18 -10.82 -26.60
N ALA A 40 6.93 -9.70 -27.30
CA ALA A 40 5.81 -8.77 -27.12
C ALA A 40 4.55 -9.35 -26.43
N PRO A 41 4.30 -9.02 -25.14
CA PRO A 41 3.05 -9.33 -24.48
C PRO A 41 1.95 -8.34 -24.95
N VAL A 42 0.68 -8.74 -24.75
CA VAL A 42 -0.50 -7.95 -25.14
C VAL A 42 -0.41 -6.55 -24.54
N VAL A 43 -0.28 -5.51 -25.38
CA VAL A 43 -0.36 -4.12 -24.92
C VAL A 43 -1.83 -3.80 -24.66
N LEU A 44 -2.22 -3.83 -23.38
CA LEU A 44 -3.57 -3.48 -22.98
C LEU A 44 -3.77 -1.97 -23.08
N SER A 45 -4.79 -1.58 -23.83
CA SER A 45 -5.25 -0.20 -23.93
C SER A 45 -6.58 -0.04 -23.19
N ASN A 46 -6.96 1.20 -22.86
CA ASN A 46 -8.25 1.46 -22.23
C ASN A 46 -9.43 1.04 -23.14
N THR A 47 -9.19 0.84 -24.44
CA THR A 47 -10.17 0.37 -25.43
C THR A 47 -10.11 -1.13 -25.71
N SER A 48 -9.19 -1.88 -25.09
CA SER A 48 -9.08 -3.33 -25.26
C SER A 48 -10.33 -4.06 -24.78
N ALA A 49 -10.71 -5.15 -25.45
CA ALA A 49 -11.88 -5.94 -25.06
C ALA A 49 -11.64 -6.67 -23.71
N GLU A 50 -12.70 -6.88 -22.92
CA GLU A 50 -12.59 -7.59 -21.62
C GLU A 50 -11.91 -8.97 -21.73
N LYS A 51 -12.13 -9.67 -22.85
CA LYS A 51 -11.50 -10.96 -23.13
C LYS A 51 -9.97 -10.85 -23.24
N GLU A 52 -9.44 -9.73 -23.74
CA GLU A 52 -7.99 -9.48 -23.81
C GLU A 52 -7.42 -9.32 -22.40
N TYR A 53 -8.10 -8.59 -21.51
CA TYR A 53 -7.70 -8.46 -20.10
C TYR A 53 -7.69 -9.80 -19.37
N ILE A 54 -8.75 -10.61 -19.53
CA ILE A 54 -8.82 -11.95 -18.92
C ILE A 54 -7.70 -12.85 -19.45
N THR A 55 -7.49 -12.86 -20.76
CA THR A 55 -6.42 -13.64 -21.40
C THR A 55 -5.04 -13.20 -20.89
N ALA A 56 -4.84 -11.89 -20.73
CA ALA A 56 -3.59 -11.37 -20.23
C ALA A 56 -3.37 -11.70 -18.75
N LEU A 57 -4.43 -11.72 -17.94
CA LEU A 57 -4.37 -12.25 -16.57
C LEU A 57 -3.99 -13.73 -16.56
N ASP A 58 -4.65 -14.58 -17.34
CA ASP A 58 -4.36 -16.02 -17.37
C ASP A 58 -2.93 -16.31 -17.85
N LYS A 59 -2.45 -15.55 -18.84
CA LYS A 59 -1.18 -15.82 -19.51
C LYS A 59 0.02 -15.17 -18.84
N TYR A 60 -0.14 -13.96 -18.30
CA TYR A 60 0.98 -13.13 -17.85
C TYR A 60 0.90 -12.74 -16.37
N PHE A 61 -0.19 -13.08 -15.65
CA PHE A 61 -0.23 -12.84 -14.21
C PHE A 61 0.45 -13.99 -13.47
N GLN A 62 1.78 -14.03 -13.54
CA GLN A 62 2.61 -14.83 -12.64
C GLN A 62 3.37 -13.85 -11.74
N VAL A 63 3.34 -14.06 -10.44
CA VAL A 63 4.20 -13.31 -9.52
C VAL A 63 5.47 -14.12 -9.40
N GLU A 64 6.57 -13.65 -10.01
CA GLU A 64 7.87 -14.24 -9.71
C GLU A 64 8.19 -14.01 -8.23
N GLU A 65 8.39 -15.09 -7.50
CA GLU A 65 8.67 -15.03 -6.07
C GLU A 65 10.09 -14.51 -5.86
N ILE A 66 10.17 -13.35 -5.21
CA ILE A 66 11.44 -12.81 -4.73
C ILE A 66 11.99 -13.81 -3.70
N PRO A 67 13.21 -14.35 -3.90
CA PRO A 67 13.83 -15.24 -2.93
C PRO A 67 13.85 -14.63 -1.54
N VAL A 68 13.63 -15.43 -0.50
CA VAL A 68 13.54 -14.97 0.90
C VAL A 68 14.75 -14.11 1.30
N GLU A 69 15.94 -14.43 0.79
CA GLU A 69 17.17 -13.70 1.06
C GLU A 69 17.18 -12.27 0.50
N LYS A 70 16.31 -11.97 -0.47
CA LYS A 70 16.11 -10.65 -1.07
C LYS A 70 14.87 -9.93 -0.52
N CYS A 71 14.10 -10.58 0.36
CA CYS A 71 12.98 -9.95 1.05
C CYS A 71 13.52 -9.11 2.21
N GLU A 72 13.71 -7.82 1.97
CA GLU A 72 14.24 -6.89 2.96
C GLU A 72 13.11 -6.14 3.68
N LEU A 73 13.21 -6.03 5.01
CA LEU A 73 12.30 -5.25 5.83
C LEU A 73 13.03 -4.08 6.50
N ALA A 74 12.36 -2.95 6.66
CA ALA A 74 12.86 -1.73 7.31
C ALA A 74 13.28 -1.94 8.78
N ASN A 75 12.87 -3.06 9.36
CA ASN A 75 13.14 -3.43 10.75
C ASN A 75 13.72 -4.84 10.90
N ASN A 76 14.30 -5.41 9.83
CA ASN A 76 14.89 -6.76 9.89
C ASN A 76 16.15 -6.81 10.78
N GLU A 77 17.08 -5.87 10.56
CA GLU A 77 18.33 -5.79 11.33
C GLU A 77 18.28 -4.65 12.34
N THR A 78 18.05 -3.43 11.86
CA THR A 78 17.99 -2.21 12.67
C THR A 78 16.99 -1.23 12.08
N ARG A 79 16.40 -0.37 12.92
CA ARG A 79 15.56 0.74 12.45
C ARG A 79 16.43 1.87 11.87
N ALA A 80 15.93 2.56 10.85
CA ALA A 80 16.58 3.73 10.27
C ALA A 80 16.60 4.98 11.18
N TYR A 81 15.90 4.95 12.32
CA TYR A 81 15.76 6.08 13.24
C TYR A 81 15.79 5.61 14.70
N PRO A 82 16.26 6.47 15.64
CA PRO A 82 16.17 6.20 17.07
C PRO A 82 14.74 6.36 17.58
N ILE A 83 14.39 5.63 18.64
CA ILE A 83 13.14 5.87 19.36
C ILE A 83 13.39 7.01 20.34
N GLN A 84 12.65 8.10 20.18
CA GLN A 84 12.70 9.25 21.08
C GLN A 84 11.56 9.12 22.12
N PRO A 85 11.87 8.99 23.42
CA PRO A 85 10.85 8.94 24.44
C PRO A 85 10.05 10.24 24.47
N SER A 86 8.73 10.13 24.63
CA SER A 86 7.89 11.29 24.93
C SER A 86 8.19 11.85 26.33
N GLU A 87 7.96 13.15 26.53
CA GLU A 87 8.02 13.78 27.85
C GLU A 87 7.00 13.19 28.84
N ASP A 88 5.84 12.78 28.35
CA ASP A 88 4.86 12.01 29.12
C ASP A 88 5.24 10.51 29.12
N PRO A 89 5.59 9.91 30.28
CA PRO A 89 5.94 8.50 30.38
C PRO A 89 4.79 7.53 30.06
N LEU A 90 3.55 8.00 30.05
CA LEU A 90 2.37 7.21 29.71
C LEU A 90 1.98 7.32 28.24
N ALA A 91 2.55 8.26 27.50
CA ALA A 91 2.33 8.41 26.07
C ALA A 91 3.23 7.46 25.25
N GLN A 92 2.88 7.26 23.98
CA GLN A 92 3.79 6.61 23.05
C GLN A 92 5.04 7.48 22.76
N PRO A 93 6.16 6.89 22.33
CA PRO A 93 7.31 7.65 21.84
C PRO A 93 6.93 8.66 20.76
N ASP A 94 7.72 9.72 20.63
CA ASP A 94 7.56 10.69 19.56
C ASP A 94 7.68 9.99 18.20
N PHE A 95 6.87 10.44 17.24
CA PHE A 95 6.93 9.89 15.91
C PHE A 95 8.20 10.35 15.19
N PRO A 96 8.92 9.47 14.48
CA PRO A 96 10.06 9.87 13.68
C PRO A 96 9.68 10.78 12.52
N VAL A 97 10.62 11.68 12.19
CA VAL A 97 10.52 12.61 11.05
C VAL A 97 11.63 12.27 10.05
N PRO A 98 11.31 11.99 8.78
CA PRO A 98 12.29 11.80 7.72
C PRO A 98 13.30 12.95 7.62
N VAL A 99 14.56 12.65 7.29
CA VAL A 99 15.61 13.68 7.14
C VAL A 99 15.24 14.73 6.09
N ASP A 100 14.60 14.31 4.99
CA ASP A 100 14.14 15.18 3.91
C ASP A 100 12.60 15.39 3.96
N GLU A 101 12.07 15.58 5.17
CA GLU A 101 10.64 15.84 5.39
C GLU A 101 10.10 17.02 4.57
N PRO A 102 10.80 18.17 4.46
CA PRO A 102 10.31 19.30 3.66
C PRO A 102 10.07 18.92 2.20
N ARG A 103 10.93 18.10 1.60
CA ARG A 103 10.73 17.60 0.24
C ARG A 103 9.53 16.66 0.15
N ARG A 104 9.40 15.73 1.10
CA ARG A 104 8.29 14.77 1.16
C ARG A 104 6.94 15.46 1.29
N LEU A 105 6.84 16.46 2.17
CA LEU A 105 5.64 17.28 2.34
C LEU A 105 5.37 18.15 1.11
N SER A 106 6.40 18.72 0.48
CA SER A 106 6.25 19.45 -0.79
C SER A 106 5.70 18.57 -1.91
N ALA A 107 6.12 17.31 -1.99
CA ALA A 107 5.58 16.33 -2.93
C ALA A 107 4.09 16.04 -2.68
N ILE A 108 3.70 15.87 -1.41
CA ILE A 108 2.31 15.64 -1.01
C ILE A 108 1.43 16.84 -1.39
N ASP A 109 1.89 18.06 -1.09
CA ASP A 109 1.14 19.29 -1.34
C ASP A 109 0.99 19.58 -2.85
N LYS A 110 2.09 19.54 -3.62
CA LYS A 110 2.07 19.74 -5.08
C LYS A 110 1.26 18.69 -5.85
N GLY A 111 1.07 17.52 -5.26
CA GLY A 111 0.24 16.45 -5.81
C GLY A 111 -1.20 16.48 -5.31
N ASN A 112 -1.55 17.38 -4.38
CA ASN A 112 -2.82 17.35 -3.64
C ASN A 112 -3.15 15.94 -3.11
N LEU A 113 -2.13 15.16 -2.70
CA LEU A 113 -2.29 13.71 -2.50
C LEU A 113 -3.31 13.37 -1.42
N MET A 114 -3.42 14.23 -0.39
CA MET A 114 -4.39 14.02 0.70
C MET A 114 -5.84 14.32 0.32
N LYS A 115 -6.09 14.91 -0.86
CA LYS A 115 -7.42 15.28 -1.35
C LYS A 115 -7.95 14.31 -2.42
N ILE A 116 -7.18 13.28 -2.76
CA ILE A 116 -7.61 12.25 -3.72
C ILE A 116 -8.85 11.54 -3.14
N SER A 117 -9.99 11.66 -3.81
CA SER A 117 -11.27 11.08 -3.38
C SER A 117 -11.83 10.03 -4.35
N ASN A 118 -11.49 10.12 -5.64
CA ASN A 118 -11.87 9.15 -6.67
C ASN A 118 -10.82 8.03 -6.79
N ALA A 119 -10.87 7.08 -5.87
CA ALA A 119 -9.81 6.10 -5.64
C ALA A 119 -10.26 4.63 -5.79
N ASP A 120 -11.18 4.34 -6.71
CA ASP A 120 -11.72 2.98 -6.90
C ASP A 120 -10.65 1.96 -7.28
N GLU A 121 -9.66 2.37 -8.06
CA GLU A 121 -8.48 1.56 -8.38
C GLU A 121 -7.70 1.20 -7.11
N LEU A 122 -7.54 2.16 -6.18
CA LEU A 122 -6.89 1.93 -4.90
C LEU A 122 -7.75 1.02 -3.98
N ASN A 123 -9.08 1.11 -4.04
CA ASN A 123 -9.98 0.21 -3.31
C ASN A 123 -9.85 -1.25 -3.78
N ILE A 124 -9.68 -1.45 -5.09
CA ILE A 124 -9.41 -2.77 -5.68
C ILE A 124 -8.05 -3.29 -5.19
N ILE A 125 -7.01 -2.45 -5.17
CA ILE A 125 -5.68 -2.79 -4.63
C ILE A 125 -5.78 -3.20 -3.16
N CYS A 126 -6.50 -2.45 -2.32
CA CYS A 126 -6.73 -2.86 -0.92
C CYS A 126 -7.44 -4.21 -0.82
N THR A 127 -8.43 -4.47 -1.69
CA THR A 127 -9.14 -5.76 -1.69
C THR A 127 -8.21 -6.91 -2.06
N LEU A 128 -7.30 -6.69 -3.01
CA LEU A 128 -6.29 -7.68 -3.37
C LEU A 128 -5.29 -7.91 -2.23
N ALA A 129 -4.77 -6.84 -1.63
CA ALA A 129 -3.80 -6.91 -0.53
C ALA A 129 -4.37 -7.61 0.72
N ALA A 130 -5.59 -7.27 1.12
CA ALA A 130 -6.28 -7.94 2.23
C ALA A 130 -6.46 -9.44 1.97
N ARG A 131 -6.84 -9.82 0.75
CA ARG A 131 -6.98 -11.25 0.38
C ARG A 131 -5.66 -11.99 0.31
N GLU A 132 -4.61 -11.33 -0.19
CA GLU A 132 -3.28 -11.93 -0.35
C GLU A 132 -2.66 -12.27 1.01
N LEU A 133 -2.82 -11.39 1.99
CA LEU A 133 -2.32 -11.59 3.35
C LEU A 133 -3.34 -12.25 4.30
N ASP A 134 -4.51 -12.65 3.80
CA ASP A 134 -5.64 -13.12 4.63
C ASP A 134 -5.94 -12.18 5.82
N CYS A 135 -5.85 -10.87 5.58
CA CYS A 135 -6.01 -9.84 6.58
C CYS A 135 -7.43 -9.25 6.58
N MET A 136 -7.92 -8.89 7.77
CA MET A 136 -9.19 -8.16 7.95
C MET A 136 -9.30 -6.91 7.08
N ALA A 137 -8.29 -6.04 7.13
CA ALA A 137 -8.31 -4.74 6.48
C ALA A 137 -7.02 -4.46 5.71
N SER A 138 -7.14 -3.77 4.60
CA SER A 138 -6.03 -3.14 3.88
C SER A 138 -6.39 -1.70 3.56
N LEU A 139 -5.43 -0.81 3.73
CA LEU A 139 -5.56 0.63 3.55
C LEU A 139 -4.50 1.14 2.57
N VAL A 140 -4.88 2.10 1.72
CA VAL A 140 -3.92 3.00 1.07
C VAL A 140 -3.96 4.32 1.83
N THR A 141 -2.82 4.73 2.37
CA THR A 141 -2.71 5.91 3.24
C THR A 141 -1.70 6.91 2.69
N ILE A 142 -1.89 8.19 3.00
CA ILE A 142 -0.89 9.26 2.82
C ILE A 142 -0.62 9.89 4.18
N VAL A 143 0.67 10.04 4.52
CA VAL A 143 1.10 10.60 5.81
C VAL A 143 1.49 12.06 5.60
N GLY A 144 0.65 13.00 6.02
CA GLY A 144 0.94 14.44 6.01
C GLY A 144 1.85 14.87 7.16
N GLU A 145 1.86 16.17 7.45
CA GLU A 145 2.67 16.75 8.53
C GLU A 145 2.17 16.29 9.91
N ASP A 146 0.89 16.55 10.22
CA ASP A 146 0.28 16.25 11.52
C ASP A 146 -0.74 15.11 11.50
N SER A 147 -1.15 14.67 10.31
CA SER A 147 -2.19 13.67 10.14
C SER A 147 -1.89 12.68 9.02
N GLN A 148 -2.57 11.54 9.07
CA GLN A 148 -2.65 10.57 8.00
C GLN A 148 -4.07 10.52 7.46
N ILE A 149 -4.23 10.49 6.15
CA ILE A 149 -5.52 10.24 5.50
C ILE A 149 -5.53 8.84 4.88
N VAL A 150 -6.66 8.14 5.01
CA VAL A 150 -6.91 6.88 4.30
C VAL A 150 -7.60 7.19 2.97
N LEU A 151 -6.88 7.07 1.86
CA LEU A 151 -7.44 7.32 0.53
C LEU A 151 -8.38 6.19 0.08
N ALA A 152 -8.04 4.95 0.44
CA ALA A 152 -8.79 3.77 0.01
C ALA A 152 -8.70 2.62 1.02
N SER A 153 -9.71 1.75 0.97
CA SER A 153 -9.82 0.61 1.86
C SER A 153 -10.74 -0.47 1.26
N ASN A 154 -10.45 -1.74 1.58
CA ASN A 154 -11.38 -2.85 1.30
C ASN A 154 -12.64 -2.77 2.17
N LEU A 155 -12.60 -2.03 3.28
CA LEU A 155 -13.72 -1.77 4.17
C LEU A 155 -14.11 -0.28 4.10
N ASP A 156 -15.33 -0.01 3.65
CA ASP A 156 -15.84 1.34 3.37
C ASP A 156 -15.71 2.29 4.56
N MET A 157 -15.89 1.79 5.80
CA MET A 157 -15.82 2.59 7.02
C MET A 157 -14.47 3.26 7.28
N PHE A 158 -13.37 2.76 6.68
CA PHE A 158 -12.05 3.36 6.81
C PHE A 158 -11.73 4.40 5.74
N ARG A 159 -12.54 4.50 4.66
CA ARG A 159 -12.24 5.44 3.57
C ARG A 159 -12.41 6.88 4.03
N MET A 160 -11.48 7.73 3.63
CA MET A 160 -11.41 9.16 3.98
C MET A 160 -11.31 9.45 5.49
N VAL A 161 -10.97 8.44 6.31
CA VAL A 161 -10.70 8.64 7.73
C VAL A 161 -9.35 9.34 7.89
N SER A 162 -9.35 10.42 8.68
CA SER A 162 -8.14 11.12 9.09
C SER A 162 -7.75 10.71 10.50
N LEU A 163 -6.48 10.38 10.71
CA LEU A 163 -5.90 10.00 12.00
C LEU A 163 -4.77 10.96 12.36
N PRO A 164 -4.60 11.35 13.64
CA PRO A 164 -3.39 12.05 14.07
C PRO A 164 -2.15 11.23 13.71
N ARG A 165 -1.11 11.86 13.15
CA ARG A 165 0.08 11.16 12.64
C ARG A 165 0.73 10.30 13.72
N ASN A 166 0.84 10.82 14.93
CA ASN A 166 1.40 10.14 16.11
C ASN A 166 0.59 8.92 16.58
N GLN A 167 -0.58 8.65 16.00
CA GLN A 167 -1.44 7.50 16.30
C GLN A 167 -1.42 6.44 15.18
N THR A 168 -0.45 6.49 14.26
CA THR A 168 -0.42 5.62 13.08
C THR A 168 0.82 4.73 13.03
N PHE A 169 0.66 3.56 12.40
CA PHE A 169 1.79 2.71 12.03
C PHE A 169 2.58 3.30 10.85
N CYS A 170 1.88 3.85 9.86
CA CYS A 170 2.49 4.21 8.58
C CYS A 170 3.51 5.34 8.70
N GLN A 171 3.38 6.22 9.69
CA GLN A 171 4.43 7.23 9.97
C GLN A 171 5.82 6.59 10.24
N HIS A 172 5.86 5.39 10.82
CA HIS A 172 7.11 4.65 11.01
C HIS A 172 7.56 3.93 9.73
N ALA A 173 6.62 3.59 8.84
CA ALA A 173 6.89 2.94 7.57
C ALA A 173 7.44 3.93 6.52
N VAL A 174 7.01 5.21 6.54
CA VAL A 174 7.53 6.22 5.61
C VAL A 174 8.98 6.63 5.87
N MET A 175 9.60 6.12 6.94
CA MET A 175 10.99 6.35 7.29
C MET A 175 11.98 5.54 6.44
N ASP A 176 11.50 4.56 5.69
CA ASP A 176 12.33 3.70 4.83
C ASP A 176 11.60 3.40 3.51
N SER A 177 12.39 3.09 2.48
CA SER A 177 11.91 2.56 1.20
C SER A 177 11.53 1.06 1.27
N LYS A 178 11.89 0.38 2.36
CA LYS A 178 11.60 -1.04 2.59
C LYS A 178 10.27 -1.21 3.35
N PRO A 179 9.57 -2.34 3.20
CA PRO A 179 8.36 -2.64 3.95
C PRO A 179 8.60 -2.73 5.46
N LEU A 180 7.61 -2.31 6.24
CA LEU A 180 7.60 -2.43 7.70
C LEU A 180 6.66 -3.57 8.10
N LEU A 181 7.19 -4.58 8.78
CA LEU A 181 6.42 -5.70 9.34
C LEU A 181 6.41 -5.61 10.87
N VAL A 182 5.22 -5.65 11.46
CA VAL A 182 5.02 -5.60 12.91
C VAL A 182 4.08 -6.77 13.29
N PRO A 183 4.66 -7.94 13.62
CA PRO A 183 3.87 -9.14 13.89
C PRO A 183 3.19 -9.14 15.26
N HIS A 184 3.66 -8.32 16.20
CA HIS A 184 3.12 -8.17 17.55
C HIS A 184 3.16 -6.70 18.02
N PRO A 185 2.28 -5.83 17.50
CA PRO A 185 2.24 -4.41 17.88
C PRO A 185 2.09 -4.15 19.38
N GLU A 186 1.43 -5.04 20.11
CA GLU A 186 1.22 -4.97 21.56
C GLU A 186 2.52 -5.10 22.37
N ALA A 187 3.55 -5.71 21.78
CA ALA A 187 4.88 -5.89 22.37
C ALA A 187 5.90 -4.87 21.84
N ASP A 188 5.48 -3.95 20.96
CA ASP A 188 6.34 -2.95 20.36
C ASP A 188 6.10 -1.59 21.02
N VAL A 189 7.15 -1.02 21.63
CA VAL A 189 7.09 0.27 22.33
C VAL A 189 6.58 1.42 21.45
N ARG A 190 6.73 1.33 20.13
CA ARG A 190 6.21 2.32 19.17
C ARG A 190 4.69 2.32 19.09
N PHE A 191 4.06 1.17 19.32
CA PHE A 191 2.66 0.93 18.97
C PHE A 191 1.80 0.52 20.15
N ALA A 192 2.36 -0.06 21.22
CA ALA A 192 1.61 -0.60 22.35
C ALA A 192 0.58 0.37 22.97
N ASN A 193 0.81 1.68 22.83
CA ASN A 193 -0.05 2.73 23.37
C ASN A 193 -0.94 3.47 22.37
N ILE A 194 -0.85 3.20 21.06
CA ILE A 194 -1.66 3.93 20.08
C ILE A 194 -3.14 3.51 20.15
N MET A 195 -4.04 4.46 19.93
CA MET A 195 -5.49 4.27 20.04
C MET A 195 -6.04 3.20 19.08
N PRO A 196 -5.67 3.16 17.77
CA PRO A 196 -6.18 2.14 16.86
C PRO A 196 -5.86 0.70 17.28
N LEU A 197 -4.73 0.49 17.96
CA LEU A 197 -4.36 -0.81 18.49
C LEU A 197 -5.35 -1.26 19.58
N LYS A 198 -5.66 -0.37 20.51
CA LYS A 198 -6.51 -0.64 21.69
C LYS A 198 -7.98 -0.77 21.32
N GLU A 199 -8.48 0.07 20.43
CA GLU A 199 -9.91 0.09 20.07
C GLU A 199 -10.32 -1.06 19.17
N HIS A 200 -9.44 -1.48 18.26
CA HIS A 200 -9.74 -2.51 17.27
C HIS A 200 -9.02 -3.84 17.53
N ASN A 201 -8.31 -3.97 18.65
CA ASN A 201 -7.55 -5.17 19.03
C ASN A 201 -6.66 -5.66 17.88
N ILE A 202 -5.96 -4.71 17.24
CA ILE A 202 -5.03 -5.02 16.14
C ILE A 202 -3.87 -5.84 16.72
N LYS A 203 -3.47 -6.89 16.02
CA LYS A 203 -2.36 -7.78 16.40
C LYS A 203 -1.34 -7.96 15.28
N PHE A 204 -1.58 -7.36 14.12
CA PHE A 204 -0.70 -7.44 12.98
C PHE A 204 -0.75 -6.14 12.18
N TYR A 205 0.43 -5.69 11.74
CA TYR A 205 0.57 -4.65 10.73
C TYR A 205 1.67 -5.02 9.75
N CYS A 206 1.39 -4.84 8.45
CA CYS A 206 2.40 -4.90 7.41
C CYS A 206 2.17 -3.78 6.40
N GLY A 207 3.15 -2.89 6.23
CA GLY A 207 3.06 -1.71 5.37
C GLY A 207 4.13 -1.71 4.30
N PHE A 208 3.72 -1.58 3.04
CA PHE A 208 4.59 -1.42 1.88
C PHE A 208 4.58 0.03 1.39
N PRO A 209 5.74 0.68 1.21
CA PRO A 209 5.85 2.09 0.84
C PRO A 209 5.17 2.45 -0.48
N ILE A 210 4.50 3.61 -0.50
CA ILE A 210 4.02 4.29 -1.71
C ILE A 210 4.92 5.49 -1.98
N VAL A 211 5.36 5.63 -3.23
CA VAL A 211 6.30 6.69 -3.64
C VAL A 211 5.71 7.65 -4.66
N ASP A 212 6.00 8.94 -4.51
CA ASP A 212 5.62 9.99 -5.47
C ASP A 212 6.49 9.97 -6.75
N GLN A 213 6.32 10.95 -7.63
CA GLN A 213 7.12 11.09 -8.86
C GLN A 213 8.60 11.39 -8.59
N THR A 214 8.94 11.92 -7.42
CA THR A 214 10.32 12.23 -7.01
C THR A 214 10.99 11.10 -6.22
N ASN A 215 10.34 9.94 -6.13
CA ASN A 215 10.70 8.77 -5.31
C ASN A 215 10.71 9.02 -3.79
N ALA A 216 10.05 10.08 -3.32
CA ALA A 216 9.79 10.29 -1.89
C ALA A 216 8.69 9.34 -1.42
N VAL A 217 8.88 8.68 -0.28
CA VAL A 217 7.86 7.82 0.33
C VAL A 217 6.78 8.69 0.95
N VAL A 218 5.57 8.68 0.41
CA VAL A 218 4.47 9.57 0.83
C VAL A 218 3.41 8.87 1.66
N GLY A 219 3.42 7.54 1.70
CA GLY A 219 2.39 6.75 2.34
C GLY A 219 2.64 5.25 2.21
N THR A 220 1.60 4.44 2.41
CA THR A 220 1.72 2.98 2.33
C THR A 220 0.47 2.30 1.76
N VAL A 221 0.66 1.14 1.13
CA VAL A 221 -0.36 0.09 1.12
C VAL A 221 -0.10 -0.77 2.35
N CYS A 222 -1.02 -0.81 3.30
CA CYS A 222 -0.83 -1.55 4.54
C CYS A 222 -1.99 -2.47 4.88
N CYS A 223 -1.69 -3.63 5.46
CA CYS A 223 -2.66 -4.59 5.98
C CYS A 223 -2.65 -4.60 7.51
N LEU A 224 -3.84 -4.77 8.09
CA LEU A 224 -4.11 -4.81 9.52
C LEU A 224 -5.00 -6.01 9.83
N ASP A 225 -4.75 -6.67 10.95
CA ASP A 225 -5.61 -7.74 11.44
C ASP A 225 -5.66 -7.81 12.96
N THR A 226 -6.72 -8.40 13.49
CA THR A 226 -6.92 -8.84 14.88
C THR A 226 -6.26 -10.17 15.22
N LYS A 227 -5.71 -10.85 14.21
CA LYS A 227 -4.88 -12.06 14.31
C LYS A 227 -3.44 -11.73 13.96
N THR A 228 -2.52 -12.55 14.46
CA THR A 228 -1.11 -12.51 14.08
C THR A 228 -0.92 -13.22 12.75
N HIS A 229 0.00 -12.73 11.92
CA HIS A 229 0.34 -13.32 10.63
C HIS A 229 1.85 -13.33 10.44
N ASP A 230 2.34 -14.35 9.72
CA ASP A 230 3.69 -14.35 9.15
C ASP A 230 3.62 -13.87 7.69
N LEU A 231 4.73 -13.34 7.18
CA LEU A 231 4.83 -12.89 5.79
C LEU A 231 5.68 -13.88 4.99
N THR A 232 5.06 -14.58 4.03
CA THR A 232 5.79 -15.46 3.10
C THR A 232 6.47 -14.66 1.98
N ALA A 233 7.47 -15.24 1.31
CA ALA A 233 8.15 -14.58 0.18
C ALA A 233 7.22 -14.33 -1.02
N ALA A 234 6.32 -15.28 -1.33
CA ALA A 234 5.26 -15.08 -2.31
C ALA A 234 4.36 -13.88 -1.97
N GLN A 235 3.89 -13.80 -0.72
CA GLN A 235 3.08 -12.68 -0.25
C GLN A 235 3.85 -11.35 -0.28
N TYR A 236 5.12 -11.35 0.13
CA TYR A 236 5.99 -10.18 0.03
C TYR A 236 6.08 -9.68 -1.41
N SER A 237 6.27 -10.60 -2.36
CA SER A 237 6.37 -10.29 -3.80
C SER A 237 5.07 -9.70 -4.34
N SER A 238 3.94 -10.32 -4.01
CA SER A 238 2.60 -9.82 -4.36
C SER A 238 2.34 -8.42 -3.79
N MET A 239 2.65 -8.21 -2.50
CA MET A 239 2.43 -6.93 -1.82
C MET A 239 3.34 -5.83 -2.37
N LYS A 240 4.60 -6.15 -2.69
CA LYS A 240 5.52 -5.20 -3.35
C LYS A 240 4.95 -4.71 -4.68
N ARG A 241 4.47 -5.62 -5.53
CA ARG A 241 3.81 -5.28 -6.81
C ARG A 241 2.55 -4.45 -6.62
N LEU A 242 1.75 -4.75 -5.59
CA LEU A 242 0.56 -3.97 -5.26
C LEU A 242 0.91 -2.54 -4.83
N ALA A 243 1.98 -2.36 -4.04
CA ALA A 243 2.46 -1.04 -3.64
C ALA A 243 3.06 -0.24 -4.79
N GLU A 244 3.79 -0.89 -5.71
CA GLU A 244 4.27 -0.27 -6.96
C GLU A 244 3.10 0.18 -7.85
N THR A 245 2.07 -0.67 -7.97
CA THR A 245 0.84 -0.35 -8.69
C THR A 245 0.08 0.81 -8.03
N ALA A 246 -0.06 0.81 -6.70
CA ALA A 246 -0.67 1.89 -5.96
C ALA A 246 0.08 3.22 -6.16
N SER A 247 1.42 3.17 -6.15
CA SER A 247 2.27 4.34 -6.41
C SER A 247 2.00 4.94 -7.79
N LYS A 248 1.84 4.12 -8.84
CA LYS A 248 1.45 4.60 -10.17
C LYS A 248 0.07 5.26 -10.16
N VAL A 249 -0.92 4.61 -9.54
CA VAL A 249 -2.28 5.15 -9.47
C VAL A 249 -2.29 6.48 -8.72
N VAL A 250 -1.61 6.59 -7.58
CA VAL A 250 -1.48 7.84 -6.81
C VAL A 250 -0.84 8.94 -7.66
N ARG A 251 0.21 8.63 -8.43
CA ARG A 251 0.85 9.60 -9.35
C ARG A 251 -0.12 10.09 -10.43
N ILE A 252 -0.89 9.20 -11.05
CA ILE A 252 -1.88 9.57 -12.08
C ILE A 252 -2.98 10.44 -11.47
N LYS A 253 -3.56 10.02 -10.34
CA LYS A 253 -4.60 10.80 -9.64
C LYS A 253 -4.09 12.16 -9.18
N SER A 254 -2.81 12.27 -8.82
CA SER A 254 -2.19 13.55 -8.47
C SER A 254 -2.13 14.54 -9.64
N GLU A 255 -2.02 14.04 -10.87
CA GLU A 255 -2.05 14.86 -12.09
C GLU A 255 -3.47 15.31 -12.45
N GLU A 256 -4.48 14.46 -12.19
CA GLU A 256 -5.91 14.79 -12.38
C GLU A 256 -6.44 15.81 -11.35
N THR A 257 -5.78 15.94 -10.20
CA THR A 257 -6.18 16.85 -9.10
C THR A 257 -5.47 18.22 -9.20
N ARG A 258 -4.69 18.46 -10.26
CA ARG A 258 -4.06 19.76 -10.56
C ARG A 258 -4.95 20.64 -11.43
#